data_AF-A0A843EV32-F1
#
_entry.id   AF-A0A843EV32-F1
#
_cell.length_a   1.000
_cell.length_b   1.000
_cell.length_c   1.000
_cell.angle_alpha   90.00
_cell.angle_beta   90.00
_cell.angle_gamma   90.00
#
_symmetry.space_group_name_H-M   'P 1'
#
loop_
_entity.id
_entity.type
_entity.pdbx_description
1 polymer ?
#
loop_
_entity_poly.entity_id
_entity_poly.type
_entity_poly.pdbx_seq_one_letter_code
_entity_poly.pdbx_strand_id
1 'polypeptide(L)'
;MMDSKGQVSLEYLLILTVSLLLLIVFTLPLTEMTIQNTLDVSDSMNMKSDLSKLSQAVKTVYGQGQGSRQSVNIVTKQSINLNINKNYMSCNLKLKDGSTKTVKENYNSNLKKTSIPLSKGTNTVIVEWPSGSYNMRIYKK
;
A
#
# COMPACT_ATOMS: atom_id res chain seq x y z
N MET A 1 -0.16 -3.62 -67.80
CA MET A 1 1.11 -3.85 -67.07
C MET A 1 0.88 -3.33 -65.67
N MET A 2 0.93 -4.20 -64.66
CA MET A 2 0.74 -3.80 -63.27
C MET A 2 1.90 -2.88 -62.88
N ASP A 3 1.61 -1.69 -62.34
CA ASP A 3 2.61 -0.69 -62.00
C ASP A 3 3.48 -1.23 -60.84
N SER A 4 4.67 -1.74 -61.16
CA SER A 4 5.54 -2.42 -60.19
C SER A 4 5.96 -1.50 -59.04
N LYS A 5 6.01 -0.18 -59.28
CA LYS A 5 6.32 0.81 -58.24
C LYS A 5 5.17 0.98 -57.26
N GLY A 6 3.93 0.90 -57.74
CA GLY A 6 2.72 0.92 -56.91
C GLY A 6 2.61 -0.31 -56.01
N GLN A 7 2.89 -1.50 -56.56
CA GLN A 7 2.88 -2.75 -55.79
C GLN A 7 3.94 -2.76 -54.68
N VAL A 8 5.17 -2.35 -54.99
CA VAL A 8 6.27 -2.28 -54.01
C VAL A 8 5.96 -1.27 -52.89
N SER A 9 5.39 -0.11 -53.24
CA SER A 9 4.98 0.89 -52.24
C SER A 9 3.90 0.35 -51.28
N LEU A 10 2.98 -0.48 -51.79
CA LEU A 10 1.95 -1.12 -50.98
C LEU A 10 2.54 -2.15 -50.00
N GLU A 11 3.53 -2.94 -50.42
CA GLU A 11 4.22 -3.89 -49.54
C GLU A 11 4.93 -3.18 -48.40
N TYR A 12 5.65 -2.09 -48.68
CA TYR A 12 6.28 -1.29 -47.62
C TYR A 12 5.26 -0.68 -46.66
N LEU A 13 4.12 -0.22 -47.16
CA LEU A 13 3.03 0.30 -46.32
C LEU A 13 2.40 -0.78 -45.45
N LEU A 14 2.23 -2.00 -45.98
CA LEU A 14 1.77 -3.17 -45.22
C LEU A 14 2.76 -3.57 -44.13
N ILE A 15 4.05 -3.65 -44.45
CA ILE A 15 5.11 -3.99 -43.48
C ILE A 15 5.14 -2.96 -42.36
N LEU A 16 5.06 -1.67 -42.68
CA LEU A 16 5.00 -0.59 -41.68
C LEU A 16 3.77 -0.73 -40.79
N THR A 17 2.61 -0.99 -41.38
CA THR A 17 1.35 -1.13 -40.64
C THR A 17 1.39 -2.32 -39.69
N VAL A 18 1.85 -3.48 -40.16
CA VAL A 18 2.01 -4.68 -39.33
C VAL A 18 3.03 -4.43 -38.22
N SER A 19 4.14 -3.74 -38.51
CA SER A 19 5.13 -3.38 -37.50
C SER A 19 4.54 -2.48 -36.41
N LEU A 20 3.70 -1.52 -36.79
CA LEU A 20 3.02 -0.63 -35.86
C LEU A 20 1.99 -1.38 -34.99
N LEU A 21 1.24 -2.30 -35.59
CA LEU A 21 0.29 -3.16 -34.87
C LEU A 21 1.02 -4.03 -33.84
N LEU A 22 2.14 -4.66 -34.23
CA LEU A 22 2.97 -5.44 -33.31
C LEU A 22 3.48 -4.58 -32.15
N LEU A 23 3.96 -3.36 -32.44
CA LEU A 23 4.41 -2.44 -31.40
C LEU A 23 3.30 -2.13 -30.39
N ILE A 24 2.08 -1.84 -30.84
CA ILE A 24 0.94 -1.54 -29.97
C ILE A 24 0.57 -2.75 -29.11
N VAL A 25 0.53 -3.95 -29.70
CA VAL A 25 0.18 -5.20 -29.01
C VAL A 25 1.10 -5.48 -27.82
N PHE A 26 2.39 -5.15 -27.91
CA PHE A 26 3.31 -5.30 -26.79
C PHE A 26 3.32 -4.10 -25.84
N THR A 27 3.18 -2.89 -26.36
CA THR A 27 3.33 -1.67 -25.56
C THR A 27 2.18 -1.48 -24.57
N LEU A 28 0.94 -1.78 -24.97
CA LEU A 28 -0.23 -1.65 -24.11
C LEU A 28 -0.17 -2.51 -22.82
N PRO A 29 0.05 -3.84 -22.88
CA PRO A 29 0.11 -4.66 -21.67
C PRO A 29 1.30 -4.29 -20.78
N LEU A 30 2.47 -3.94 -21.34
CA LEU A 30 3.62 -3.49 -20.56
C LEU A 30 3.34 -2.18 -19.81
N THR A 31 2.63 -1.25 -20.45
CA THR A 31 2.22 0.01 -19.83
C THR A 31 1.26 -0.24 -18.67
N GLU A 32 0.28 -1.12 -18.86
CA GLU A 32 -0.68 -1.48 -17.81
C GLU A 32 0.02 -2.10 -16.59
N MET A 33 0.91 -3.09 -16.80
CA MET A 33 1.69 -3.70 -15.71
C MET A 33 2.51 -2.66 -14.94
N THR A 34 3.13 -1.72 -15.66
CA THR A 34 3.93 -0.66 -15.05
C THR A 34 3.07 0.24 -14.16
N ILE A 35 1.89 0.65 -14.65
CA ILE A 35 0.94 1.47 -13.89
C ILE A 35 0.48 0.73 -12.62
N GLN A 36 0.13 -0.55 -12.73
CA GLN A 36 -0.30 -1.35 -11.59
C GLN A 36 0.81 -1.44 -10.52
N ASN A 37 2.04 -1.75 -10.94
CA ASN A 37 3.21 -1.81 -10.04
C ASN A 37 3.49 -0.46 -9.36
N THR A 38 3.43 0.64 -10.10
CA THR A 38 3.63 1.99 -9.53
C THR A 38 2.58 2.31 -8.48
N LEU A 39 1.31 1.98 -8.73
CA LEU A 39 0.24 2.21 -7.77
C LEU A 39 0.40 1.33 -6.52
N ASP A 40 0.83 0.08 -6.69
CA ASP A 40 1.08 -0.86 -5.58
C ASP A 40 2.25 -0.40 -4.70
N VAL A 41 3.31 0.14 -5.31
CA VAL A 41 4.40 0.79 -4.58
C VAL A 41 3.88 2.00 -3.81
N SER A 42 3.13 2.89 -4.46
CA SER A 42 2.55 4.07 -3.83
C SER A 42 1.66 3.71 -2.63
N ASP A 43 0.79 2.72 -2.78
CA ASP A 43 -0.11 2.25 -1.72
C ASP A 43 0.68 1.65 -0.55
N SER A 44 1.74 0.90 -0.84
CA SER A 44 2.62 0.36 0.21
C SER A 44 3.40 1.46 0.96
N MET A 45 3.83 2.52 0.27
CA MET A 45 4.51 3.66 0.88
C MET A 45 3.56 4.50 1.73
N ASN A 46 2.34 4.75 1.25
CA ASN A 46 1.32 5.45 2.01
C ASN A 46 0.97 4.71 3.29
N MET A 47 0.76 3.39 3.20
CA MET A 47 0.51 2.56 4.39
C MET A 47 1.71 2.58 5.34
N LYS A 48 2.94 2.51 4.82
CA LYS A 48 4.15 2.60 5.65
C LYS A 48 4.24 3.95 6.38
N SER A 49 3.91 5.04 5.70
CA SER A 49 3.84 6.38 6.29
C SER A 49 2.81 6.45 7.42
N ASP A 50 1.62 5.91 7.20
CA ASP A 50 0.57 5.88 8.23
C ASP A 50 0.91 4.97 9.42
N LEU A 51 1.53 3.81 9.18
CA LEU A 51 2.07 2.96 10.25
C LEU A 51 3.20 3.66 11.01
N SER A 52 4.03 4.46 10.33
CA SER A 52 5.09 5.24 10.97
C SER A 52 4.50 6.31 11.88
N LYS A 53 3.45 7.02 11.46
CA LYS A 53 2.70 7.96 12.32
C LYS A 53 2.10 7.26 13.53
N LEU A 54 1.51 6.08 13.35
CA LEU A 54 0.96 5.30 14.45
C LEU A 54 2.07 4.81 15.40
N SER A 55 3.19 4.33 14.87
CA SER A 55 4.38 3.94 15.64
C SER A 55 4.93 5.11 16.45
N GLN A 56 4.99 6.30 15.85
CA GLN A 56 5.38 7.52 16.56
C GLN A 56 4.40 7.86 17.67
N ALA A 57 3.09 7.74 17.43
CA ALA A 57 2.08 7.96 18.47
C ALA A 57 2.21 6.97 19.64
N VAL A 58 2.51 5.69 19.34
CA VAL A 58 2.82 4.69 20.36
C VAL A 58 4.04 5.11 21.19
N LYS A 59 5.13 5.53 20.54
CA LYS A 59 6.34 6.00 21.24
C LYS A 59 6.06 7.25 22.08
N THR A 60 5.27 8.18 21.58
CA THR A 60 4.88 9.39 22.30
C THR A 60 4.05 9.07 23.54
N VAL A 61 3.00 8.26 23.42
CA VAL A 61 2.18 7.85 24.57
C VAL A 61 3.01 7.05 25.59
N TYR A 62 3.91 6.18 25.11
CA TYR A 62 4.82 5.44 25.99
C TYR A 62 5.80 6.37 26.72
N GLY A 63 6.35 7.37 26.03
CA GLY A 63 7.29 8.34 26.62
C GLY A 63 6.61 9.35 27.57
N GLN A 64 5.36 9.72 27.30
CA GLN A 64 4.58 10.60 28.17
C GLN A 64 4.03 9.86 29.41
N GLY A 65 3.89 8.54 29.33
CA GLY A 65 3.48 7.70 30.45
C GLY A 65 1.97 7.59 30.65
N GLN A 66 1.58 7.11 31.83
CA GLN A 66 0.18 6.85 32.19
C GLN A 66 -0.70 8.11 32.15
N GLY A 67 -1.93 7.97 31.67
CA GLY A 67 -2.88 9.06 31.45
C GLY A 67 -2.82 9.67 30.05
N SER A 68 -1.80 9.32 29.25
CA SER A 68 -1.59 9.87 27.91
C SER A 68 -2.44 9.19 26.85
N ARG A 69 -2.89 9.96 25.85
CA ARG A 69 -3.71 9.47 24.74
C ARG A 69 -3.37 10.21 23.45
N GLN A 70 -3.33 9.46 22.35
CA GLN A 70 -3.16 10.00 21.02
C GLN A 70 -4.10 9.32 20.03
N SER A 71 -4.57 10.10 19.05
CA SER A 71 -5.45 9.63 17.98
C SER A 71 -4.74 9.82 16.65
N VAL A 72 -4.72 8.77 15.82
CA VAL A 72 -4.11 8.79 14.49
C VAL A 72 -5.14 8.33 13.47
N ASN A 73 -5.27 9.10 12.39
CA ASN A 73 -6.10 8.73 11.26
C ASN A 73 -5.25 7.96 10.25
N ILE A 74 -5.70 6.77 9.88
CA ILE A 74 -5.06 5.90 8.91
C ILE A 74 -6.00 5.75 7.72
N VAL A 75 -5.53 6.08 6.53
CA VAL A 75 -6.33 5.97 5.31
C VAL A 75 -5.94 4.71 4.57
N THR A 76 -6.90 3.78 4.45
CA THR A 76 -6.67 2.50 3.77
C THR A 76 -7.52 2.42 2.51
N LYS A 77 -6.94 2.00 1.38
CA LYS A 77 -7.69 1.82 0.12
C LYS A 77 -8.44 0.48 0.03
N GLN A 78 -8.12 -0.43 0.95
CA GLN A 78 -8.70 -1.77 1.05
C GLN A 78 -8.83 -2.17 2.51
N SER A 79 -9.72 -3.10 2.80
CA SER A 79 -9.86 -3.67 4.14
C SER A 79 -8.63 -4.50 4.50
N ILE A 80 -8.01 -4.20 5.63
CA ILE A 80 -6.77 -4.85 6.08
C ILE A 80 -6.83 -5.12 7.56
N ASN A 81 -6.04 -6.10 8.01
CA ASN A 81 -5.90 -6.38 9.42
C ASN A 81 -4.56 -5.86 9.91
N LEU A 82 -4.60 -4.94 10.88
CA LEU A 82 -3.42 -4.39 11.53
C LEU A 82 -3.03 -5.28 12.70
N ASN A 83 -1.92 -5.99 12.56
CA ASN A 83 -1.35 -6.82 13.61
C ASN A 83 -0.40 -5.99 14.46
N ILE A 84 -0.68 -5.94 15.76
CA ILE A 84 0.09 -5.20 16.75
C ILE A 84 0.76 -6.22 17.66
N ASN A 85 2.08 -6.11 17.77
CA ASN A 85 2.90 -6.86 18.72
C ASN A 85 3.63 -5.89 19.65
N LYS A 86 4.39 -6.42 20.61
CA LYS A 86 5.12 -5.60 21.59
C LYS A 86 6.14 -4.65 20.92
N ASN A 87 6.82 -5.15 19.88
CA ASN A 87 7.98 -4.48 19.27
C ASN A 87 7.75 -4.03 17.82
N TYR A 88 6.59 -4.34 17.23
CA TYR A 88 6.29 -3.98 15.86
C TYR A 88 4.80 -4.05 15.58
N MET A 89 4.39 -3.32 14.55
CA MET A 89 3.09 -3.46 13.90
C MET A 89 3.30 -3.87 12.46
N SER A 90 2.39 -4.66 11.92
CA SER A 90 2.41 -5.04 10.52
C SER A 90 1.02 -5.19 9.94
N CYS A 91 0.91 -5.02 8.62
CA CYS A 91 -0.30 -5.30 7.87
C CYS A 91 0.06 -5.95 6.54
N ASN A 92 -0.85 -6.76 6.02
CA ASN A 92 -0.71 -7.38 4.71
C ASN A 92 -1.56 -6.59 3.70
N LEU A 93 -0.91 -6.06 2.67
CA LEU A 93 -1.55 -5.42 1.53
C LEU A 93 -1.70 -6.44 0.42
N LYS A 94 -2.85 -6.42 -0.27
CA LYS A 94 -3.08 -7.24 -1.45
C LYS A 94 -2.71 -6.37 -2.66
N LEU A 95 -1.79 -6.87 -3.47
CA LEU A 95 -1.31 -6.22 -4.67
C LEU A 95 -2.26 -6.53 -5.83
N LYS A 96 -2.16 -5.76 -6.92
CA LYS A 96 -3.05 -5.89 -8.09
C LYS A 96 -2.77 -7.13 -8.92
N ASP A 97 -1.55 -7.63 -8.84
CA ASP A 97 -1.17 -8.94 -9.38
C ASP A 97 -1.73 -10.13 -8.56
N GLY A 98 -2.42 -9.85 -7.45
CA GLY A 98 -3.00 -10.84 -6.54
C GLY A 98 -2.07 -11.31 -5.43
N SER A 99 -0.79 -10.93 -5.46
CA SER A 99 0.18 -11.25 -4.41
C SER A 99 -0.07 -10.42 -3.14
N THR A 100 0.66 -10.71 -2.06
CA THR A 100 0.54 -9.96 -0.80
C THR A 100 1.87 -9.39 -0.36
N LYS A 101 1.89 -8.10 -0.01
CA LYS A 101 3.05 -7.40 0.54
C LYS A 101 2.84 -7.09 2.01
N THR A 102 3.75 -7.57 2.85
CA THR A 102 3.75 -7.23 4.28
C THR A 102 4.44 -5.90 4.49
N VAL A 103 3.73 -4.92 5.05
CA VAL A 103 4.33 -3.66 5.52
C VAL A 103 4.48 -3.77 7.03
N LYS A 104 5.69 -3.48 7.54
CA LYS A 104 6.03 -3.62 8.95
C LYS A 104 6.76 -2.37 9.43
N GLU A 105 6.39 -1.90 10.61
CA GLU A 105 7.05 -0.81 11.31
C GLU A 105 7.37 -1.21 12.75
N ASN A 106 8.57 -0.86 13.19
CA ASN A 106 9.08 -1.23 14.51
C ASN A 106 8.87 -0.09 15.53
N TYR A 107 8.62 -0.48 16.76
CA TYR A 107 8.59 0.41 17.94
C TYR A 107 8.95 -0.39 19.19
N ASN A 108 9.09 0.28 20.32
CA ASN A 108 9.21 -0.40 21.61
C ASN A 108 8.12 0.12 22.53
N SER A 109 7.32 -0.78 23.10
CA SER A 109 6.20 -0.43 23.99
C SER A 109 5.81 -1.60 24.89
N ASN A 110 4.91 -1.33 25.84
CA ASN A 110 4.19 -2.32 26.63
C ASN A 110 2.78 -2.62 26.07
N LEU A 111 2.56 -2.44 24.77
CA LEU A 111 1.30 -2.81 24.13
C LEU A 111 1.09 -4.33 24.19
N LYS A 112 -0.14 -4.74 24.50
CA LYS A 112 -0.56 -6.13 24.36
C LYS A 112 -0.69 -6.48 22.88
N LYS A 113 -0.38 -7.74 22.55
CA LYS A 113 -0.63 -8.29 21.21
C LYS A 113 -2.11 -8.19 20.90
N THR A 114 -2.45 -7.55 19.79
CA THR A 114 -3.82 -7.40 19.33
C THR A 114 -3.87 -7.28 17.81
N SER A 115 -5.07 -7.39 17.25
CA SER A 115 -5.32 -7.32 15.82
C SER A 115 -6.52 -6.41 15.60
N ILE A 116 -6.35 -5.38 14.77
CA ILE A 116 -7.37 -4.35 14.53
C ILE A 116 -7.79 -4.39 13.06
N PRO A 117 -9.05 -4.75 12.76
CA PRO A 117 -9.55 -4.67 11.40
C PRO A 117 -9.77 -3.21 10.99
N LEU A 118 -9.08 -2.79 9.93
CA LEU A 118 -9.26 -1.49 9.29
C LEU A 118 -10.13 -1.69 8.04
N SER A 119 -11.22 -0.92 7.95
CA SER A 119 -12.12 -0.93 6.80
C SER A 119 -11.60 0.03 5.74
N LYS A 120 -11.90 -0.22 4.46
CA LYS A 120 -11.60 0.74 3.39
C LYS A 120 -12.10 2.15 3.76
N GLY A 121 -11.24 3.15 3.55
CA GLY A 121 -11.45 4.55 3.93
C GLY A 121 -10.60 4.99 5.12
N THR A 122 -11.03 6.06 5.76
CA THR A 122 -10.37 6.63 6.94
C THR A 122 -10.76 5.85 8.19
N ASN A 123 -9.77 5.37 8.93
CA ASN A 123 -9.96 4.71 10.22
C ASN A 123 -9.24 5.52 11.29
N THR A 124 -9.94 5.84 12.37
CA THR A 124 -9.32 6.49 13.52
C THR A 124 -8.86 5.42 14.50
N VAL A 125 -7.55 5.36 14.74
CA VAL A 125 -6.94 4.46 15.72
C VAL A 125 -6.50 5.29 16.92
N ILE A 126 -6.92 4.85 18.11
CA ILE A 126 -6.57 5.48 19.37
C ILE A 126 -5.52 4.63 20.05
N VAL A 127 -4.45 5.29 20.50
CA VAL A 127 -3.44 4.74 21.39
C VAL A 127 -3.56 5.44 22.72
N GLU A 128 -3.70 4.69 23.81
CA GLU A 128 -3.79 5.26 25.15
C GLU A 128 -3.02 4.44 26.16
N TRP A 129 -2.54 5.11 27.20
CA TRP A 129 -2.05 4.45 28.41
C TRP A 129 -2.98 4.79 29.57
N PRO A 130 -3.90 3.90 29.96
CA PRO A 130 -4.79 4.17 31.08
C PRO A 130 -4.02 4.32 32.41
N SER A 131 -4.45 5.27 33.24
CA SER A 131 -3.91 5.45 34.59
C SER A 131 -4.12 4.18 35.43
N GLY A 132 -3.08 3.71 36.11
CA GLY A 132 -3.11 2.48 36.90
C GLY A 132 -3.04 1.18 36.10
N SER A 133 -2.92 1.23 34.76
CA SER A 133 -2.66 0.04 33.93
C SER A 133 -1.16 -0.13 33.69
N TYR A 134 -0.65 -1.35 33.82
CA TYR A 134 0.73 -1.67 33.42
C TYR A 134 0.93 -1.63 31.89
N ASN A 135 -0.13 -1.82 31.11
CA ASN A 135 -0.06 -1.94 29.65
C ASN A 135 -0.83 -0.82 28.95
N MET A 136 -0.28 -0.36 27.83
CA MET A 136 -0.98 0.49 26.87
C MET A 136 -2.09 -0.29 26.14
N ARG A 137 -3.06 0.45 25.60
CA ARG A 137 -4.17 -0.05 24.78
C ARG A 137 -4.14 0.64 23.43
N ILE A 138 -4.54 -0.11 22.41
CA ILE A 138 -4.74 0.39 21.06
C ILE A 138 -6.01 -0.22 20.49
N TYR A 139 -6.87 0.62 19.95
CA TYR A 139 -8.17 0.21 19.42
C TYR A 139 -8.63 1.17 18.32
N LYS A 140 -9.53 0.69 17.47
CA LYS A 140 -10.24 1.52 16.48
C LYS A 140 -11.42 2.22 17.16
N LYS A 141 -11.61 3.50 16.87
CA LYS A 141 -12.77 4.29 17.30
C LYS A 141 -14.02 3.92 16.51
#